data_AF-A0A946H941-F1
#
_entry.id   AF-A0A946H941-F1
#
_cell.length_a   1.000
_cell.length_b   1.000
_cell.length_c   1.000
_cell.angle_alpha   90.00
_cell.angle_beta   90.00
_cell.angle_gamma   90.00
#
_symmetry.space_group_name_H-M   'P 1'
#
loop_
_entity.id
_entity.type
_entity.pdbx_description
1 polymer ?
#
loop_
_entity_poly.entity_id
_entity_poly.type
_entity_poly.pdbx_seq_one_letter_code
_entity_poly.pdbx_strand_id
1 'polypeptide(L)'
;NSSGFETQLKLTVGKFTWFFGYTYTDAFLQNDNYNRRLSLTPQHSIKGDLLFVVENNWRIGWDYEYKSEQVLSSQLNSPAIFTTGIVVERTLNNFVIFLNAENFTDTRQSKYESLISAPYSTPQFTEVWAPLDGFFFNAGIKIKL
;
A
#
# COMPACT_ATOMS: atom_id res chain seq x y z
N ASN A 1 0.46 8.62 -24.22
CA ASN A 1 -0.55 9.61 -23.76
C ASN A 1 -1.06 9.22 -22.38
N SER A 2 -1.31 10.17 -21.50
CA SER A 2 -1.88 9.90 -20.18
C SER A 2 -2.92 10.95 -19.81
N SER A 3 -4.02 10.52 -19.21
CA SER A 3 -5.02 11.38 -18.58
C SER A 3 -5.44 10.78 -17.22
N GLY A 4 -6.08 11.56 -16.37
CA GLY A 4 -6.42 11.10 -15.03
C GLY A 4 -6.92 12.22 -14.14
N PHE A 5 -7.30 11.86 -12.92
CA PHE A 5 -7.59 12.82 -11.87
C PHE A 5 -7.23 12.25 -10.50
N GLU A 6 -7.00 13.16 -9.56
CA GLU A 6 -6.70 12.82 -8.18
C GLU A 6 -7.61 13.60 -7.25
N THR A 7 -8.06 12.95 -6.18
CA THR A 7 -8.86 13.55 -5.11
C THR A 7 -8.19 13.23 -3.79
N GLN A 8 -7.97 14.27 -2.97
CA GLN A 8 -7.47 14.12 -1.62
C GLN A 8 -8.43 14.82 -0.65
N LEU A 9 -8.75 14.14 0.45
CA LEU A 9 -9.63 14.60 1.50
C LEU A 9 -8.94 14.46 2.84
N LYS A 10 -9.07 15.49 3.68
CA LYS A 10 -8.73 15.46 5.09
C LYS A 10 -9.95 15.89 5.89
N LEU A 11 -10.44 14.99 6.74
CA LEU A 11 -11.57 15.25 7.61
C LEU A 11 -11.17 15.02 9.07
N THR A 12 -11.41 16.00 9.94
CA THR A 12 -11.19 15.86 11.38
C THR A 12 -12.53 15.98 12.10
N VAL A 13 -12.90 14.94 12.87
CA VAL A 13 -14.10 14.92 13.70
C VAL A 13 -13.73 14.43 15.09
N GLY A 14 -13.85 15.32 16.08
CA GLY A 14 -13.46 15.01 17.46
C GLY A 14 -11.99 14.63 17.57
N LYS A 15 -11.72 13.38 17.96
CA LYS A 15 -10.36 12.83 18.12
C LYS A 15 -9.87 12.08 16.88
N PHE A 16 -10.69 11.98 15.84
CA PHE A 16 -10.36 11.29 14.61
C PHE A 16 -9.93 12.27 13.52
N THR A 17 -8.90 11.91 12.77
CA THR A 17 -8.54 12.56 11.51
C THR A 17 -8.41 11.48 10.44
N TRP A 18 -9.19 11.60 9.38
CA TRP A 18 -9.16 10.71 8.24
C TRP A 18 -8.54 11.41 7.05
N PHE A 19 -7.50 10.80 6.51
CA PHE A 19 -6.90 11.12 5.23
C PHE A 19 -7.39 10.08 4.22
N PHE A 20 -7.87 10.57 3.09
CA PHE A 20 -8.34 9.73 2.00
C PHE A 20 -7.83 10.29 0.69
N GLY A 21 -7.26 9.44 -0.13
CA GLY A 21 -6.78 9.73 -1.48
C GLY A 21 -7.38 8.73 -2.45
N TYR A 22 -7.85 9.23 -3.60
CA TYR A 22 -8.24 8.41 -4.74
C TYR A 22 -7.59 8.97 -6.00
N THR A 23 -6.98 8.09 -6.79
CA THR A 23 -6.37 8.43 -8.07
C THR A 23 -6.97 7.56 -9.16
N TYR A 24 -7.42 8.20 -10.24
CA TYR A 24 -7.74 7.56 -11.51
C TYR A 24 -6.62 7.86 -12.51
N THR A 25 -6.06 6.82 -13.12
CA THR A 25 -5.00 6.95 -14.13
C THR A 25 -5.36 6.19 -15.39
N ASP A 26 -5.39 6.89 -16.51
CA ASP A 26 -5.62 6.35 -17.84
C ASP A 26 -4.39 6.63 -18.71
N ALA A 27 -3.41 5.73 -18.62
CA ALA A 27 -2.10 5.87 -19.24
C ALA A 27 -1.89 4.82 -20.34
N PHE A 28 -1.41 5.29 -21.49
CA PHE A 28 -1.11 4.44 -22.65
C PHE A 28 0.29 4.72 -23.21
N LEU A 29 0.96 3.64 -23.55
CA LEU A 29 2.16 3.64 -24.38
C LEU A 29 1.73 3.63 -25.86
N GLN A 30 2.03 4.73 -26.55
CA GLN A 30 1.73 4.92 -27.96
C GLN A 30 3.03 4.83 -28.76
N ASN A 31 3.02 3.99 -29.79
CA ASN A 31 4.06 3.88 -30.80
C ASN A 31 3.39 3.78 -32.18
N ASP A 32 4.14 3.91 -33.28
CA ASP A 32 3.58 4.04 -34.64
C ASP A 32 2.64 2.88 -35.04
N ASN A 33 2.81 1.70 -34.42
CA ASN A 33 2.08 0.47 -34.75
C ASN A 33 1.08 0.00 -33.67
N TYR A 34 1.06 0.59 -32.47
CA TYR A 34 0.14 0.17 -31.42
C TYR A 34 -0.08 1.22 -30.33
N ASN A 35 -1.27 1.15 -29.73
CA ASN A 35 -1.65 1.88 -28.53
C ASN A 35 -2.02 0.86 -27.44
N ARG A 36 -1.23 0.78 -26.36
CA ARG A 36 -1.42 -0.21 -25.28
C ARG A 36 -1.44 0.49 -23.93
N ARG A 37 -2.23 -0.01 -22.98
CA ARG A 37 -2.19 0.49 -21.60
C ARG A 37 -0.78 0.36 -21.05
N LEU A 38 -0.36 1.37 -20.29
CA LEU A 38 0.93 1.35 -19.63
C LEU A 38 0.95 0.23 -18.59
N SER A 39 1.96 -0.65 -18.66
CA SER A 39 2.07 -1.76 -17.71
C SER A 39 2.34 -1.28 -16.29
N LEU A 40 1.99 -2.10 -15.30
CA LEU A 40 2.23 -1.84 -13.86
C LEU A 40 1.64 -0.49 -13.38
N THR A 41 0.56 -0.06 -14.03
CA THR A 41 -0.16 1.17 -13.69
C THR A 41 -1.61 0.82 -13.35
N PRO A 42 -2.02 0.87 -12.07
CA PRO A 42 -3.41 0.62 -11.71
C PRO A 42 -4.28 1.77 -12.22
N GLN A 43 -5.43 1.45 -12.79
CA GLN A 43 -6.37 2.49 -13.23
C GLN A 43 -7.02 3.19 -12.04
N HIS A 44 -7.25 2.47 -10.94
CA HIS A 44 -7.82 3.01 -9.72
C HIS A 44 -6.90 2.67 -8.54
N SER A 45 -6.51 3.69 -7.78
CA SER A 45 -5.84 3.49 -6.49
C SER A 45 -6.50 4.30 -5.41
N ILE A 46 -6.66 3.70 -4.23
CA ILE A 46 -7.08 4.37 -3.01
C ILE A 46 -5.93 4.29 -2.01
N LYS A 47 -5.66 5.37 -1.30
CA LYS A 47 -4.73 5.39 -0.16
C LYS A 47 -5.30 6.22 0.96
N GLY A 48 -4.94 5.92 2.20
CA GLY A 48 -5.25 6.83 3.28
C GLY A 48 -4.89 6.31 4.65
N ASP A 49 -5.21 7.15 5.63
CA ASP A 49 -4.87 6.97 7.03
C ASP A 49 -6.06 7.38 7.90
N LEU A 50 -6.41 6.57 8.89
CA LEU A 50 -7.30 6.97 9.96
C LEU A 50 -6.49 7.11 11.26
N LEU A 51 -6.43 8.32 11.77
CA LEU A 51 -5.75 8.65 13.01
C LEU A 51 -6.75 8.88 14.14
N PHE A 52 -6.52 8.27 15.29
CA PHE A 52 -7.16 8.60 16.56
C PHE A 52 -6.12 9.11 17.53
N VAL A 53 -6.25 10.36 17.98
CA VAL A 53 -5.25 11.02 18.82
C VAL A 53 -5.89 11.61 20.06
N VAL A 54 -5.44 11.16 21.23
CA VAL A 54 -5.68 11.78 22.53
C VAL A 54 -4.33 12.20 23.09
N GLU A 55 -4.10 13.51 23.17
CA GLU A 55 -2.84 14.08 23.63
C GLU A 55 -2.35 13.45 24.94
N ASN A 56 -1.06 13.10 24.97
CA ASN A 56 -0.38 12.46 26.10
C ASN A 56 -1.03 11.16 26.58
N ASN A 57 -1.83 10.48 25.74
CA ASN A 57 -2.58 9.31 26.17
C ASN A 57 -2.59 8.20 25.10
N TRP A 58 -3.18 8.46 23.93
CA TRP A 58 -3.30 7.50 22.83
C TRP A 58 -2.93 8.14 21.51
N ARG A 59 -2.21 7.39 20.67
CA ARG A 59 -2.09 7.68 19.24
C ARG A 59 -2.23 6.36 18.49
N ILE A 60 -3.30 6.24 17.72
CA ILE A 60 -3.58 5.07 16.90
C ILE A 60 -3.65 5.55 15.45
N GLY A 61 -2.95 4.89 14.56
CA GLY A 61 -3.02 5.12 13.12
C GLY A 61 -3.30 3.82 12.40
N TRP A 62 -4.24 3.83 11.46
CA TRP A 62 -4.53 2.73 10.56
C TRP A 62 -4.33 3.22 9.14
N ASP A 63 -3.37 2.65 8.41
CA ASP A 63 -3.12 2.96 7.02
C ASP A 63 -3.73 1.88 6.11
N TYR A 64 -4.14 2.29 4.92
CA TYR A 64 -4.68 1.39 3.92
C TYR A 64 -4.33 1.86 2.51
N GLU A 65 -4.05 0.90 1.64
CA GLU A 65 -3.82 1.11 0.22
C GLU A 65 -4.51 0.01 -0.58
N TYR A 66 -5.25 0.43 -1.61
CA TYR A 66 -5.87 -0.42 -2.60
C TYR A 66 -5.33 -0.05 -3.97
N LYS A 67 -5.01 -1.07 -4.78
CA LYS A 67 -4.73 -0.93 -6.21
C LYS A 67 -5.63 -1.86 -6.98
N SER A 68 -6.29 -1.34 -8.02
CA SER A 68 -7.01 -2.17 -8.99
C SER A 68 -6.03 -3.07 -9.75
N GLU A 69 -6.59 -3.98 -10.55
CA GLU A 69 -5.83 -4.75 -11.54
C GLU A 69 -4.93 -3.85 -12.39
N GLN A 70 -3.77 -4.38 -12.75
CA GLN A 70 -2.76 -3.72 -13.59
C GLN A 70 -2.48 -4.61 -14.79
N VAL A 71 -2.29 -3.99 -15.96
CA VAL A 71 -1.80 -4.73 -17.13
C VAL A 71 -0.31 -5.02 -16.94
N LEU A 72 0.11 -6.26 -17.13
CA LEU A 72 1.52 -6.69 -17.11
C LEU A 72 2.15 -6.58 -18.51
N SER A 73 3.46 -6.67 -18.66
CA SER A 73 4.09 -6.68 -20.01
C SER A 73 3.65 -7.87 -20.87
N SER A 74 3.24 -8.97 -20.22
CA SER A 74 2.65 -10.14 -20.85
C SER A 74 1.23 -9.90 -21.39
N GLN A 75 0.65 -8.71 -21.16
CA GLN A 75 -0.74 -8.35 -21.46
C GLN A 75 -1.80 -9.06 -20.62
N LEU A 76 -1.38 -9.84 -19.62
CA LEU A 76 -2.26 -10.36 -18.59
C LEU A 76 -2.54 -9.28 -17.54
N ASN A 77 -3.63 -9.44 -16.80
CA ASN A 77 -3.94 -8.58 -15.66
C ASN A 77 -3.41 -9.21 -14.36
N SER A 78 -2.82 -8.38 -13.50
CA SER A 78 -2.61 -8.74 -12.11
C SER A 78 -3.93 -8.69 -11.32
N PRO A 79 -4.05 -9.45 -10.22
CA PRO A 79 -5.11 -9.25 -9.24
C PRO A 79 -5.10 -7.83 -8.66
N ALA A 80 -6.28 -7.34 -8.30
CA ALA A 80 -6.38 -6.19 -7.41
C ALA A 80 -5.82 -6.55 -6.02
N ILE A 81 -5.17 -5.60 -5.36
CA ILE A 81 -4.53 -5.80 -4.06
C ILE A 81 -4.97 -4.78 -3.04
N PHE A 82 -5.00 -5.22 -1.78
CA PHE A 82 -5.21 -4.38 -0.61
C PHE A 82 -4.10 -4.66 0.41
N THR A 83 -3.47 -3.60 0.89
CA THR A 83 -2.43 -3.63 1.92
C THR A 83 -2.81 -2.67 3.03
N THR A 84 -2.49 -3.03 4.27
CA THR A 84 -2.85 -2.21 5.43
C THR A 84 -1.90 -2.44 6.58
N GLY A 85 -1.63 -1.37 7.31
CA GLY A 85 -0.85 -1.36 8.54
C GLY A 85 -1.58 -0.67 9.68
N ILE A 86 -1.06 -0.86 10.89
CA ILE A 86 -1.55 -0.20 12.10
C ILE A 86 -0.38 0.14 13.02
N VAL A 87 -0.42 1.36 13.54
CA VAL A 87 0.46 1.82 14.62
C VAL A 87 -0.38 2.18 15.85
N VAL A 88 0.08 1.75 17.02
CA VAL A 88 -0.56 2.05 18.31
C VAL A 88 0.50 2.53 19.27
N GLU A 89 0.31 3.71 19.85
CA GLU A 89 1.12 4.26 20.93
C GLU A 89 0.26 4.59 22.15
N ARG A 90 0.72 4.16 23.32
CA ARG A 90 0.11 4.40 24.62
C ARG A 90 1.10 5.12 25.51
N THR A 91 0.75 6.30 26.01
CA THR A 91 1.57 7.04 26.97
C THR A 91 1.10 6.74 28.40
N LEU A 92 2.05 6.43 29.29
CA LEU A 92 1.88 6.13 30.71
C LEU A 92 2.94 6.91 31.48
N ASN A 93 2.60 8.12 31.95
CA ASN A 93 3.56 9.05 32.57
C ASN A 93 4.77 9.28 31.63
N ASN A 94 5.97 8.88 32.07
CA ASN A 94 7.21 9.04 31.34
C ASN A 94 7.49 7.88 30.36
N PHE A 95 6.62 6.88 30.29
CA PHE A 95 6.76 5.73 29.40
C PHE A 95 5.82 5.84 28.21
N VAL A 96 6.29 5.47 27.02
CA VAL A 96 5.45 5.26 25.84
C VAL A 96 5.65 3.85 25.35
N ILE A 97 4.58 3.06 25.33
CA ILE A 97 4.57 1.73 24.71
C ILE A 97 4.08 1.91 23.28
N PHE A 98 4.78 1.33 22.31
CA PHE A 98 4.35 1.35 20.92
C PHE A 98 4.34 -0.05 20.30
N LEU A 99 3.47 -0.22 19.31
CA LEU A 99 3.37 -1.36 18.42
C LEU A 99 3.18 -0.83 17.00
N ASN A 100 3.91 -1.39 16.05
CA ASN A 100 3.72 -1.18 14.62
C ASN A 100 3.53 -2.54 13.95
N ALA A 101 2.53 -2.66 13.10
CA ALA A 101 2.27 -3.83 12.29
C ALA A 101 2.01 -3.38 10.85
N GLU A 102 2.84 -3.82 9.92
CA GLU A 102 2.73 -3.52 8.49
C GLU A 102 2.27 -4.75 7.73
N ASN A 103 1.41 -4.51 6.73
CA ASN A 103 0.85 -5.57 5.89
C ASN A 103 0.29 -6.74 6.72
N PHE A 104 -0.53 -6.46 7.74
CA PHE A 104 -1.02 -7.51 8.65
C PHE A 104 -2.03 -8.47 8.00
N THR A 105 -2.47 -8.19 6.78
CA THR A 105 -3.19 -9.13 5.91
C THR A 105 -2.26 -10.09 5.15
N ASP A 106 -0.94 -9.88 5.25
CA ASP A 106 0.11 -10.66 4.59
C ASP A 106 -0.11 -10.75 3.07
N THR A 107 -0.48 -9.61 2.46
CA THR A 107 -0.65 -9.47 1.01
C THR A 107 0.73 -9.41 0.37
N ARG A 108 1.13 -10.47 -0.34
CA ARG A 108 2.42 -10.55 -1.01
C ARG A 108 2.34 -11.31 -2.32
N GLN A 109 3.12 -10.91 -3.32
CA GLN A 109 3.06 -11.46 -4.67
C GLN A 109 3.30 -12.98 -4.70
N SER A 110 4.17 -13.48 -3.82
CA SER A 110 4.48 -14.92 -3.69
C SER A 110 3.29 -15.80 -3.27
N LYS A 111 2.16 -15.21 -2.84
CA LYS A 111 0.90 -15.94 -2.61
C LYS A 111 0.07 -16.13 -3.87
N TYR A 112 0.36 -15.38 -4.93
CA TYR A 112 -0.38 -15.39 -6.20
C TYR A 112 0.40 -16.11 -7.30
N GLU A 113 1.72 -15.97 -7.33
CA GLU A 113 2.57 -16.62 -8.32
C GLU A 113 4.01 -16.85 -7.81
N SER A 114 4.78 -17.67 -8.52
CA SER A 114 6.21 -17.82 -8.27
C SER A 114 6.96 -16.61 -8.77
N LEU A 115 7.85 -16.04 -7.94
CA LEU A 115 8.71 -14.91 -8.34
C LEU A 115 9.84 -15.30 -9.31
N ILE A 116 10.09 -16.60 -9.43
CA ILE A 116 11.15 -17.15 -10.29
C ILE A 116 10.51 -18.14 -11.25
N SER A 117 10.80 -17.96 -12.54
CA SER A 117 10.38 -18.87 -13.60
C SER A 117 11.56 -19.71 -14.11
N ALA A 118 11.25 -20.92 -14.58
CA ALA A 118 12.22 -21.84 -15.14
C ALA A 118 12.76 -21.34 -16.51
N PRO A 119 13.98 -21.74 -16.91
CA PRO A 119 14.89 -22.64 -16.20
C PRO A 119 15.73 -21.93 -15.13
N TYR A 120 15.91 -22.56 -13.96
CA TYR A 120 16.63 -21.99 -12.82
C TYR A 120 18.14 -21.81 -13.03
N SER A 121 18.69 -22.35 -14.13
CA SER A 121 20.05 -22.07 -14.59
C SER A 121 20.20 -20.67 -15.21
N THR A 122 19.09 -20.07 -15.64
CA THR A 122 19.00 -18.70 -16.19
C THR A 122 17.65 -18.08 -15.77
N PRO A 123 17.43 -17.87 -14.46
CA PRO A 123 16.11 -17.54 -13.93
C PRO A 123 15.60 -16.23 -14.54
N GLN A 124 14.33 -16.23 -14.96
CA GLN A 124 13.61 -15.00 -15.29
C GLN A 124 12.71 -14.65 -14.11
N PHE A 125 12.72 -13.37 -13.72
CA PHE A 125 11.89 -12.88 -12.62
C PHE A 125 10.54 -12.40 -13.13
N THR A 126 9.49 -12.65 -12.36
CA THR A 126 8.19 -12.03 -12.63
C THR A 126 8.26 -10.54 -12.35
N GLU A 127 7.45 -9.77 -13.08
CA GLU A 127 7.31 -8.33 -12.83
C GLU A 127 6.73 -8.09 -11.44
N VAL A 128 7.21 -7.06 -10.74
CA VAL A 128 6.77 -6.79 -9.36
C VAL A 128 5.54 -5.89 -9.38
N TRP A 129 4.37 -6.45 -9.06
CA TRP A 129 3.08 -5.74 -9.05
C TRP A 129 2.39 -5.71 -7.68
N ALA A 130 2.89 -6.50 -6.70
CA ALA A 130 2.47 -6.52 -5.31
C ALA A 130 3.68 -6.51 -4.35
N PRO A 131 3.49 -6.28 -3.03
CA PRO A 131 4.60 -6.38 -2.09
C PRO A 131 5.33 -7.72 -2.17
N LEU A 132 6.66 -7.68 -2.03
CA LEU A 132 7.47 -8.90 -1.94
C LEU A 132 7.55 -9.38 -0.49
N ASP A 133 7.67 -8.44 0.43
CA ASP A 133 7.66 -8.70 1.86
C ASP A 133 6.24 -8.95 2.38
N GLY A 134 6.15 -9.85 3.36
CA GLY A 134 4.90 -10.22 4.02
C GLY A 134 4.59 -9.34 5.23
N PHE A 135 3.77 -9.89 6.12
CA PHE A 135 3.50 -9.28 7.42
C PHE A 135 4.79 -9.02 8.22
N PHE A 136 4.89 -7.81 8.76
CA PHE A 136 5.96 -7.40 9.68
C PHE A 136 5.35 -6.74 10.91
N PHE A 137 5.92 -6.99 12.10
CA PHE A 137 5.55 -6.25 13.29
C PHE A 137 6.77 -5.94 14.17
N ASN A 138 6.68 -4.84 14.91
CA ASN A 138 7.61 -4.49 15.97
C ASN A 138 6.89 -3.83 17.14
N ALA A 139 7.53 -3.83 18.30
CA ALA A 139 7.04 -3.16 19.49
C ALA A 139 8.22 -2.67 20.33
N GLY A 140 7.96 -1.70 21.21
CA GLY A 140 8.98 -1.19 22.10
C GLY A 140 8.46 -0.22 23.15
N ILE A 141 9.39 0.25 23.98
CA ILE A 141 9.14 1.22 25.06
C ILE A 141 10.07 2.42 24.83
N LYS A 142 9.53 3.63 24.87
CA LYS A 142 10.28 4.90 24.88
C LYS A 142 10.20 5.47 26.30
N ILE A 143 11.31 5.96 26.82
CA ILE A 143 11.38 6.66 28.12
C ILE A 143 11.59 8.14 27.83
N LYS A 144 10.68 8.99 28.29
CA LYS A 144 10.82 10.44 28.28
C LYS A 144 11.58 10.85 29.53
N LEU A 145 12.79 11.38 29.35
CA LEU A 145 13.64 11.94 30.41
C LEU A 145 13.26 13.39 30.68
#